data_AF-A0A9Q8QRF0-F1
#
_entry.id   AF-A0A9Q8QRF0-F1
#
_cell.length_a   1.000
_cell.length_b   1.000
_cell.length_c   1.000
_cell.angle_alpha   90.00
_cell.angle_beta   90.00
_cell.angle_gamma   90.00
#
_symmetry.space_group_name_H-M   'P 1'
#
loop_
_entity.id
_entity.type
_entity.pdbx_description
1 polymer ?
#
loop_
_entity_poly.entity_id
_entity_poly.type
_entity_poly.pdbx_seq_one_letter_code
_entity_poly.pdbx_strand_id
1 'polypeptide(L)'
;MATASKQYVGPGHLSQEQKPSATVSAEVAFDNVHVLSQTPQLIALLSMIRNKDTERADFIFYSNRIIRLLVEEGLNHLPVIEHDITTPVGRTYNGLMFQGKICGVSIMRAGEAMEQGLRDCCRSVRIGKILIQRDEDTAQPKLFYDKLPEDIAERWVLLLDPMFATGESIGRARLS
;
A
#
# COMPACT_ATOMS: atom_id res chain seq x y z
N MET A 1 46.75 4.41 -29.66
CA MET A 1 45.34 4.42 -30.13
C MET A 1 44.44 4.02 -28.97
N ALA A 2 43.54 4.94 -28.59
CA ALA A 2 42.29 4.84 -27.81
C ALA A 2 42.12 3.63 -26.85
N THR A 3 42.33 3.85 -25.54
CA THR A 3 41.31 4.07 -24.48
C THR A 3 40.35 2.92 -24.24
N ALA A 4 40.69 2.12 -23.22
CA ALA A 4 39.71 1.41 -22.42
C ALA A 4 38.86 2.41 -21.63
N SER A 5 37.54 2.30 -21.71
CA SER A 5 36.63 2.89 -20.71
C SER A 5 35.47 1.95 -20.45
N LYS A 6 35.65 1.06 -19.48
CA LYS A 6 34.53 0.56 -18.69
C LYS A 6 34.49 1.40 -17.44
N GLN A 7 33.55 2.34 -17.37
CA GLN A 7 33.29 3.07 -16.15
C GLN A 7 31.78 3.15 -15.94
N TYR A 8 31.27 2.16 -15.20
CA TYR A 8 30.00 2.27 -14.51
C TYR A 8 30.33 2.35 -13.03
N VAL A 9 30.17 3.55 -12.47
CA VAL A 9 30.15 3.78 -11.02
C VAL A 9 28.73 4.27 -10.73
N GLY A 10 28.05 3.62 -9.77
CA GLY A 10 26.61 3.73 -9.52
C GLY A 10 26.08 5.17 -9.34
N PRO A 11 24.76 5.34 -9.28
CA PRO A 11 24.13 6.61 -9.62
C PRO A 11 24.57 7.75 -8.68
N GLY A 12 25.31 8.69 -9.24
CA GLY A 12 25.39 10.04 -8.71
C GLY A 12 23.99 10.62 -8.67
N HIS A 13 23.47 10.84 -7.46
CA HIS A 13 22.42 11.79 -7.10
C HIS A 13 22.08 12.80 -8.22
N LEU A 14 21.16 12.36 -9.10
CA LEU A 14 20.62 13.14 -10.20
C LEU A 14 19.91 14.39 -9.64
N SER A 15 20.08 15.54 -10.29
CA SER A 15 19.33 16.76 -9.94
C SER A 15 17.82 16.49 -10.05
N GLN A 16 16.99 17.24 -9.31
CA GLN A 16 15.53 17.01 -9.32
C GLN A 16 14.92 17.02 -10.74
N GLU A 17 15.50 17.78 -11.66
CA GLU A 17 15.10 17.89 -13.07
C GLU A 17 15.37 16.62 -13.90
N GLN A 18 16.29 15.76 -13.45
CA GLN A 18 16.71 14.54 -14.17
C GLN A 18 16.04 13.27 -13.62
N LYS A 19 15.16 13.38 -12.62
CA LYS A 19 14.44 12.22 -12.08
C LYS A 19 13.33 11.82 -13.05
N PRO A 20 13.20 10.52 -13.37
CA PRO A 20 12.12 10.05 -14.23
C PRO A 20 10.78 10.39 -13.59
N SER A 21 9.91 11.09 -14.33
CA SER A 21 8.53 11.32 -13.92
C SER A 21 7.70 10.13 -14.37
N ALA A 22 6.93 9.54 -13.45
CA ALA A 22 5.84 8.67 -13.85
C ALA A 22 4.77 9.50 -14.58
N THR A 23 4.01 8.87 -15.48
CA THR A 23 2.74 9.45 -15.93
C THR A 23 1.77 9.41 -14.75
N VAL A 24 1.74 10.48 -13.95
CA VAL A 24 0.66 10.71 -12.99
C VAL A 24 -0.51 11.27 -13.79
N SER A 25 -1.61 10.54 -13.83
CA SER A 25 -2.73 10.83 -14.75
C SER A 25 -3.51 12.10 -14.39
N ALA A 26 -3.34 12.63 -13.17
CA ALA A 26 -4.00 13.85 -12.71
C ALA A 26 -3.25 14.46 -11.51
N GLU A 27 -3.34 15.78 -11.35
CA GLU A 27 -3.02 16.44 -10.08
C GLU A 27 -4.03 16.00 -9.01
N VAL A 28 -3.52 15.59 -7.86
CA VAL A 28 -4.34 15.16 -6.74
C VAL A 28 -4.76 16.39 -5.95
N ALA A 29 -6.03 16.78 -6.06
CA ALA A 29 -6.58 17.99 -5.44
C ALA A 29 -7.11 17.77 -4.01
N PHE A 30 -6.79 16.65 -3.36
CA PHE A 30 -7.33 16.26 -2.06
C PHE A 30 -6.22 16.08 -1.02
N ASP A 31 -6.31 16.80 0.10
CA ASP A 31 -5.30 16.80 1.16
C ASP A 31 -5.14 15.43 1.86
N ASN A 32 -6.18 14.61 1.84
CA ASN A 32 -6.21 13.28 2.44
C ASN A 32 -5.79 12.16 1.47
N VAL A 33 -5.27 12.51 0.29
CA VAL A 33 -4.75 11.54 -0.68
C VAL A 33 -3.23 11.67 -0.73
N HIS A 34 -2.57 10.60 -0.30
CA HIS A 34 -1.12 10.52 -0.29
C HIS A 34 -0.62 9.69 -1.47
N VAL A 35 0.21 10.31 -2.31
CA VAL A 35 0.80 9.64 -3.48
C VAL A 35 2.19 9.13 -3.07
N LEU A 36 2.42 7.83 -3.25
CA LEU A 36 3.75 7.25 -3.06
C LEU A 36 4.79 8.02 -3.87
N SER A 37 5.97 8.21 -3.28
CA SER A 37 7.09 8.86 -3.95
C SER A 37 7.43 8.16 -5.27
N GLN A 38 7.42 8.91 -6.37
CA GLN A 38 7.68 8.41 -7.73
C GLN A 38 9.17 8.15 -7.94
N THR A 39 9.70 7.13 -7.28
CA THR A 39 11.10 6.71 -7.42
C THR A 39 11.31 5.93 -8.73
N PRO A 40 12.53 5.93 -9.31
CA PRO A 40 12.83 5.10 -10.47
C PRO A 40 12.46 3.62 -10.26
N GLN A 41 12.62 3.13 -9.03
CA GLN A 41 12.26 1.76 -8.67
C GLN A 41 10.74 1.53 -8.72
N LEU A 42 9.94 2.42 -8.15
CA LEU A 42 8.47 2.31 -8.18
C LEU A 42 7.97 2.38 -9.62
N ILE A 43 8.53 3.28 -10.42
CA ILE A 43 8.20 3.42 -11.85
C ILE A 43 8.51 2.12 -12.60
N ALA A 44 9.69 1.53 -12.40
CA ALA A 44 10.05 0.26 -13.02
C ALA A 44 9.08 -0.87 -12.63
N LEU A 45 8.72 -0.98 -11.35
CA LEU A 45 7.74 -1.96 -10.88
C LEU A 45 6.37 -1.76 -11.54
N LEU A 46 5.89 -0.51 -11.59
CA LEU A 46 4.62 -0.15 -12.23
C LEU A 46 4.62 -0.44 -13.73
N SER A 47 5.74 -0.19 -14.42
CA SER A 47 5.90 -0.52 -15.83
C SER A 47 5.79 -2.02 -16.09
N MET A 48 6.36 -2.87 -15.22
CA MET A 48 6.25 -4.32 -15.35
C MET A 48 4.81 -4.80 -15.15
N ILE A 49 4.11 -4.37 -14.09
CA ILE A 49 2.74 -4.86 -13.86
C ILE A 49 1.72 -4.33 -14.87
N ARG A 50 2.04 -3.24 -15.59
CA ARG A 50 1.18 -2.67 -16.64
C ARG A 50 1.51 -3.19 -18.04
N ASN A 51 2.64 -3.88 -18.23
CA ASN A 51 2.99 -4.45 -19.50
C ASN A 51 2.11 -5.69 -19.78
N LYS A 52 1.36 -5.66 -20.88
CA LYS A 52 0.48 -6.75 -21.31
C LYS A 52 1.25 -8.07 -21.57
N ASP A 53 2.54 -7.97 -21.87
CA ASP A 53 3.39 -9.11 -22.22
C ASP A 53 4.11 -9.68 -20.97
N THR A 54 3.86 -9.16 -19.76
CA THR A 54 4.44 -9.68 -18.53
C THR A 54 3.80 -10.99 -18.11
N GLU A 55 4.64 -12.00 -17.86
CA GLU A 55 4.18 -13.32 -17.44
C GLU A 55 3.54 -13.29 -16.05
N ARG A 56 2.65 -14.26 -15.78
CA ARG A 56 1.91 -14.35 -14.52
C ARG A 56 2.80 -14.37 -13.28
N ALA A 57 3.91 -15.10 -13.31
CA ALA A 57 4.82 -15.22 -12.17
C ALA A 57 5.46 -13.87 -11.83
N ASP A 58 5.93 -13.17 -12.86
CA ASP A 58 6.51 -11.83 -12.75
C ASP A 58 5.47 -10.80 -12.30
N PHE A 59 4.26 -10.85 -12.85
CA PHE A 59 3.17 -9.96 -12.43
C PHE A 59 2.91 -10.08 -10.91
N ILE A 60 2.81 -11.31 -10.39
CA ILE A 60 2.60 -11.55 -8.95
C ILE A 60 3.80 -11.05 -8.15
N PHE A 61 5.03 -11.35 -8.60
CA PHE A 61 6.24 -10.92 -7.92
C PHE A 61 6.34 -9.40 -7.80
N TYR A 62 6.16 -8.66 -8.91
CA TYR A 62 6.23 -7.20 -8.91
C TYR A 62 5.05 -6.55 -8.19
N SER A 63 3.84 -7.12 -8.30
CA SER A 63 2.67 -6.65 -7.55
C SER A 63 2.89 -6.75 -6.04
N ASN A 64 3.40 -7.88 -5.54
CA ASN A 64 3.71 -8.05 -4.12
C ASN A 64 4.73 -7.03 -3.62
N ARG A 65 5.72 -6.66 -4.45
CA ARG A 65 6.69 -5.62 -4.10
C ARG A 65 6.05 -4.23 -4.00
N ILE A 66 5.14 -3.88 -4.92
CA ILE A 66 4.41 -2.62 -4.86
C ILE A 66 3.49 -2.58 -3.63
N ILE A 67 2.78 -3.68 -3.37
CA ILE A 67 1.91 -3.82 -2.19
C ILE A 67 2.70 -3.59 -0.90
N ARG A 68 3.91 -4.16 -0.78
CA ARG A 68 4.75 -3.94 0.42
C ARG A 68 5.08 -2.46 0.61
N LEU A 69 5.47 -1.75 -0.45
CA LEU A 69 5.74 -0.32 -0.39
C LEU A 69 4.50 0.48 0.02
N LEU A 70 3.34 0.13 -0.54
CA LEU A 70 2.09 0.81 -0.24
C LEU A 70 1.61 0.57 1.19
N VAL A 71 1.76 -0.66 1.71
CA VAL A 71 1.39 -1.00 3.08
C VAL A 71 2.29 -0.27 4.09
N GLU A 72 3.61 -0.28 3.88
CA GLU A 72 4.54 0.44 4.77
C GLU A 72 4.21 1.94 4.82
N GLU A 73 3.90 2.55 3.67
CA GLU A 73 3.46 3.94 3.66
C GLU A 73 2.11 4.12 4.37
N GLY A 74 1.15 3.22 4.12
CA GLY A 74 -0.15 3.26 4.80
C GLY A 74 -0.03 3.23 6.33
N LEU A 75 0.94 2.49 6.87
CA LEU A 75 1.20 2.41 8.31
C LEU A 75 1.76 3.72 8.88
N ASN A 76 2.45 4.56 8.08
CA ASN A 76 2.95 5.87 8.52
C ASN A 76 1.83 6.86 8.88
N HIS A 77 0.59 6.61 8.45
CA HIS A 77 -0.57 7.45 8.74
C HIS A 77 -1.30 7.06 10.04
N LEU A 78 -0.83 6.02 10.74
CA LEU A 78 -1.39 5.62 12.03
C LEU A 78 -0.88 6.52 13.15
N PRO A 79 -1.69 6.79 14.19
CA PRO A 79 -1.24 7.55 15.33
C PRO A 79 -0.11 6.82 16.08
N VAL A 80 0.82 7.59 16.59
CA VAL A 80 1.97 7.13 17.37
C VAL A 80 2.06 7.91 18.68
N ILE A 81 2.66 7.29 19.68
CA ILE A 81 2.99 7.89 20.97
C ILE A 81 4.49 7.81 21.21
N GLU A 82 5.02 8.78 21.95
CA GLU A 82 6.41 8.76 22.42
C GLU A 82 6.65 7.54 23.31
N HIS A 83 7.76 6.84 23.05
CA HIS A 83 8.12 5.65 23.79
C HIS A 83 9.63 5.56 23.94
N ASP A 84 10.10 5.97 25.12
CA ASP A 84 11.50 5.89 25.49
C ASP A 84 11.88 4.46 25.85
N ILE A 85 12.99 3.98 25.26
CA ILE A 85 13.55 2.65 25.56
C ILE A 85 15.00 2.78 26.01
N THR A 86 15.43 1.86 26.87
CA THR A 86 16.84 1.72 27.23
C THR A 86 17.51 0.75 26.26
N THR A 87 18.48 1.25 25.51
CA THR A 87 19.29 0.44 24.59
C THR A 87 20.17 -0.55 25.34
N PRO A 88 20.66 -1.65 24.71
CA PRO A 88 21.56 -2.61 25.35
C PRO A 88 22.87 -2.00 25.89
N VAL A 89 23.26 -0.82 25.40
CA VAL A 89 24.43 -0.05 25.87
C VAL A 89 24.10 0.92 27.01
N GLY A 90 22.90 0.84 27.59
CA GLY A 90 22.47 1.63 28.74
C GLY A 90 22.06 3.07 28.43
N ARG A 91 21.92 3.44 27.15
CA ARG A 91 21.49 4.79 26.74
C ARG A 91 19.98 4.81 26.50
N THR A 92 19.32 5.89 26.89
CA THR A 92 17.94 6.17 26.49
C THR A 92 17.87 6.49 25.00
N TYR A 93 16.92 5.88 24.32
CA TYR A 93 16.55 6.20 22.94
C TYR A 93 15.10 6.67 22.94
N ASN A 94 14.88 7.91 22.50
CA ASN A 94 13.55 8.48 22.36
C ASN A 94 12.88 7.94 21.10
N GLY A 95 12.10 6.88 21.27
CA GLY A 95 11.44 6.17 20.19
C GLY A 95 9.96 6.52 20.06
N LEU A 96 9.29 5.79 19.17
CA LEU A 96 7.86 5.88 18.94
C LEU A 96 7.23 4.48 19.01
N MET A 97 5.98 4.43 19.43
CA MET A 97 5.15 3.22 19.39
C MET A 97 3.81 3.56 18.75
N PHE A 98 3.25 2.64 17.97
CA PHE A 98 1.90 2.81 17.43
C PHE A 98 0.84 2.87 18.55
N GLN A 99 -0.11 3.79 18.41
CA GLN A 99 -1.21 3.95 19.34
C GLN A 99 -2.40 3.07 18.93
N GLY A 100 -2.84 2.20 19.84
CA GLY A 100 -4.03 1.38 19.65
C GLY A 100 -3.79 0.11 18.84
N LYS A 101 -4.88 -0.44 18.29
CA LYS A 101 -4.87 -1.72 17.58
C LYS A 101 -5.26 -1.50 16.11
N ILE A 102 -4.66 -2.27 15.21
CA ILE A 102 -4.98 -2.23 13.78
C ILE A 102 -5.72 -3.49 13.33
N CYS A 103 -6.46 -3.38 12.25
CA CYS A 103 -6.91 -4.51 11.44
C CYS A 103 -6.93 -4.14 9.95
N GLY A 104 -6.69 -5.13 9.10
CA GLY A 104 -6.95 -4.99 7.66
C GLY A 104 -8.37 -5.43 7.34
N VAL A 105 -9.00 -4.79 6.36
CA VAL A 105 -10.26 -5.25 5.77
C VAL A 105 -10.07 -5.33 4.27
N SER A 106 -10.14 -6.53 3.69
CA SER A 106 -10.01 -6.72 2.26
C SER A 106 -11.36 -6.68 1.55
N ILE A 107 -11.43 -5.93 0.46
CA ILE A 107 -12.57 -5.99 -0.46
C ILE A 107 -12.34 -7.15 -1.42
N MET A 108 -13.17 -8.18 -1.30
CA MET A 108 -13.06 -9.39 -2.11
C MET A 108 -13.43 -9.11 -3.57
N ARG A 109 -12.72 -9.70 -4.54
CA ARG A 109 -11.56 -10.61 -4.38
C ARG A 109 -10.21 -9.91 -4.49
N ALA A 110 -10.15 -8.76 -5.15
CA ALA A 110 -8.88 -8.11 -5.51
C ALA A 110 -8.08 -7.68 -4.27
N GLY A 111 -8.75 -7.20 -3.21
CA GLY A 111 -8.13 -6.80 -1.95
C GLY A 111 -7.41 -7.94 -1.22
N GLU A 112 -7.77 -9.20 -1.48
CA GLU A 112 -7.13 -10.36 -0.85
C GLU A 112 -5.65 -10.48 -1.24
N ALA A 113 -5.27 -9.99 -2.42
CA ALA A 113 -3.89 -9.98 -2.87
C ALA A 113 -2.98 -9.14 -1.96
N MET A 114 -3.55 -8.17 -1.22
CA MET A 114 -2.80 -7.29 -0.33
C MET A 114 -2.66 -7.84 1.09
N GLU A 115 -3.43 -8.86 1.46
CA GLU A 115 -3.44 -9.41 2.83
C GLU A 115 -2.06 -9.93 3.23
N GLN A 116 -1.35 -10.59 2.30
CA GLN A 116 -0.02 -11.11 2.58
C GLN A 116 0.97 -9.97 2.87
N GLY A 117 0.95 -8.91 2.07
CA GLY A 117 1.80 -7.74 2.30
C GLY A 117 1.57 -7.11 3.67
N LEU A 118 0.30 -7.02 4.10
CA LEU A 118 -0.04 -6.53 5.44
C LEU A 118 0.42 -7.47 6.56
N ARG A 119 0.29 -8.79 6.39
CA ARG A 119 0.78 -9.78 7.37
C ARG A 119 2.30 -9.78 7.50
N ASP A 120 2.99 -9.55 6.39
CA ASP A 120 4.45 -9.45 6.37
C ASP A 120 4.93 -8.18 7.10
N CYS A 121 4.14 -7.09 7.14
CA CYS A 121 4.44 -5.89 7.92
C CYS A 121 4.02 -6.05 9.38
N CYS A 122 2.88 -6.72 9.63
CA CYS A 122 2.23 -6.80 10.93
C CYS A 122 1.84 -8.24 11.26
N ARG A 123 2.72 -8.96 11.96
CA ARG A 123 2.63 -10.41 12.23
C ARG A 123 1.30 -10.89 12.82
N SER A 124 0.63 -10.07 13.63
CA SER A 124 -0.61 -10.44 14.35
C SER A 124 -1.82 -9.59 13.96
N VAL A 125 -1.82 -9.03 12.75
CA VAL A 125 -2.95 -8.22 12.26
C VAL A 125 -4.19 -9.10 12.03
N ARG A 126 -5.34 -8.63 12.53
CA ARG A 126 -6.64 -9.24 12.22
C ARG A 126 -7.07 -8.82 10.82
N ILE A 127 -7.61 -9.74 10.05
CA ILE A 127 -8.12 -9.47 8.70
C ILE A 127 -9.62 -9.73 8.68
N GLY A 128 -10.39 -8.69 8.39
CA GLY A 128 -11.79 -8.79 8.00
C GLY A 128 -11.94 -8.88 6.48
N LYS A 129 -13.09 -9.37 6.02
CA LYS A 129 -13.41 -9.49 4.59
C LYS A 129 -14.77 -8.91 4.29
N ILE A 130 -14.88 -8.22 3.15
CA ILE A 130 -16.14 -7.68 2.64
C ILE A 130 -16.28 -8.10 1.18
N LEU A 131 -17.43 -8.64 0.81
CA LEU A 131 -17.80 -8.91 -0.58
C LEU A 131 -18.88 -7.92 -1.01
N ILE A 132 -18.53 -7.09 -1.99
CA ILE A 132 -19.46 -6.19 -2.65
C ILE A 132 -19.62 -6.66 -4.09
N GLN A 133 -20.85 -6.86 -4.52
CA GLN A 133 -21.17 -7.15 -5.91
C GLN A 133 -22.28 -6.22 -6.38
N ARG A 134 -22.34 -5.98 -7.69
CA ARG A 134 -23.46 -5.24 -8.28
C ARG A 134 -24.66 -6.16 -8.37
N ASP A 135 -25.79 -5.67 -7.91
CA ASP A 135 -27.08 -6.31 -8.10
C ASP A 135 -27.41 -6.32 -9.61
N GLU A 136 -27.81 -7.48 -10.15
CA GLU A 136 -27.96 -7.69 -11.60
C GLU A 136 -29.09 -6.85 -12.20
N ASP A 137 -30.12 -6.53 -11.41
CA ASP A 137 -31.29 -5.79 -11.87
C ASP A 137 -31.09 -4.27 -11.76
N THR A 138 -30.44 -3.83 -10.67
CA THR A 138 -30.32 -2.39 -10.35
C THR A 138 -28.95 -1.80 -10.68
N ALA A 139 -27.96 -2.64 -11.00
CA ALA A 139 -26.54 -2.29 -11.16
C ALA A 139 -25.92 -1.59 -9.92
N GLN A 140 -26.63 -1.56 -8.78
CA GLN A 140 -26.20 -0.91 -7.55
C GLN A 140 -25.28 -1.84 -6.75
N PRO A 141 -24.21 -1.31 -6.13
CA PRO A 141 -23.35 -2.12 -5.27
C PRO A 141 -24.11 -2.57 -4.01
N LYS A 142 -24.18 -3.87 -3.77
CA LYS A 142 -24.82 -4.47 -2.59
C LYS A 142 -23.79 -5.24 -1.78
N LEU A 143 -23.92 -5.17 -0.45
CA LEU A 143 -23.14 -5.98 0.47
C LEU A 143 -23.70 -7.40 0.48
N PHE A 144 -22.90 -8.37 0.04
CA PHE A 144 -23.31 -9.79 0.00
C PHE A 144 -22.75 -10.59 1.17
N TYR A 145 -21.57 -10.21 1.66
CA TYR A 145 -20.91 -10.90 2.75
C TYR A 145 -19.97 -9.94 3.48
N ASP A 146 -20.00 -10.00 4.80
CA ASP A 146 -19.00 -9.40 5.66
C ASP A 146 -18.61 -10.37 6.77
N LYS A 147 -17.32 -10.39 7.09
CA LYS A 147 -16.78 -11.06 8.26
C LYS A 147 -15.70 -10.19 8.84
N LEU A 148 -16.07 -9.40 9.83
CA LEU A 148 -15.22 -8.40 10.45
C LEU A 148 -14.82 -8.84 11.86
N PRO A 149 -13.68 -8.34 12.40
CA PRO A 149 -13.38 -8.50 13.82
C PRO A 149 -14.49 -7.89 14.68
N GLU A 150 -14.92 -8.59 15.74
CA GLU A 150 -15.97 -8.11 16.65
C GLU A 150 -15.62 -6.77 17.31
N ASP A 151 -14.32 -6.52 17.53
CA ASP A 151 -13.78 -5.29 18.11
C ASP A 151 -13.30 -4.28 17.05
N ILE A 152 -13.83 -4.32 15.82
CA ILE A 152 -13.42 -3.41 14.74
C ILE A 152 -13.64 -1.92 15.08
N ALA A 153 -14.67 -1.60 15.87
CA ALA A 153 -14.97 -0.23 16.29
C ALA A 153 -13.87 0.41 17.15
N GLU A 154 -13.02 -0.42 17.79
CA GLU A 154 -11.90 0.02 18.63
C GLU A 154 -10.55 -0.02 17.88
N ARG A 155 -10.57 -0.24 16.56
CA ARG A 155 -9.37 -0.46 15.74
C ARG A 155 -9.25 0.55 14.61
N TRP A 156 -8.00 0.83 14.25
CA TRP A 156 -7.69 1.48 12.98
C TRP A 156 -7.81 0.47 11.84
N VAL A 157 -8.63 0.81 10.86
CA VAL A 157 -8.95 -0.06 9.73
C VAL A 157 -8.12 0.33 8.51
N LEU A 158 -7.29 -0.59 8.03
CA LEU A 158 -6.66 -0.49 6.72
C LEU A 158 -7.56 -1.20 5.69
N LEU A 159 -8.31 -0.43 4.92
CA LEU A 159 -9.13 -0.96 3.82
C LEU A 159 -8.24 -1.28 2.61
N LEU A 160 -8.30 -2.52 2.13
CA LEU A 160 -7.41 -3.04 1.10
C LEU A 160 -8.17 -3.26 -0.21
N ASP A 161 -7.80 -2.51 -1.24
CA ASP A 161 -8.27 -2.67 -2.62
C ASP A 161 -7.21 -2.13 -3.61
N PRO A 162 -6.67 -2.97 -4.52
CA PRO A 162 -5.63 -2.53 -5.46
C PRO A 162 -6.14 -1.65 -6.60
N MET A 163 -7.45 -1.62 -6.89
CA MET A 163 -7.99 -0.84 -8.01
C MET A 163 -9.21 -0.03 -7.61
N PHE A 164 -9.04 1.29 -7.59
CA PHE A 164 -10.13 2.22 -7.30
C PHE A 164 -10.71 2.79 -8.60
N ALA A 165 -11.82 2.19 -9.09
CA ALA A 165 -12.47 2.62 -10.33
C ALA A 165 -13.71 3.51 -10.09
N THR A 166 -14.60 3.11 -9.17
CA THR A 166 -15.80 3.87 -8.80
C THR A 166 -15.91 3.87 -7.28
N GLY A 167 -15.89 5.05 -6.66
CA GLY A 167 -15.89 5.18 -5.18
C GLY A 167 -17.14 4.68 -4.48
N GLU A 168 -18.17 4.28 -5.22
CA GLU A 168 -19.45 3.78 -4.69
C GLU A 168 -19.28 2.53 -3.81
N SER A 169 -18.36 1.63 -4.18
CA SER A 169 -18.09 0.41 -3.39
C SER A 169 -17.53 0.74 -2.00
N ILE A 170 -16.62 1.72 -1.90
CA ILE A 170 -16.03 2.13 -0.62
C ILE A 170 -17.02 2.99 0.18
N GLY A 171 -17.79 3.85 -0.48
CA GLY A 171 -18.85 4.63 0.17
C GLY A 171 -19.83 3.76 0.94
N ARG A 172 -20.12 2.55 0.45
CA ARG A 172 -20.93 1.54 1.16
C ARG A 172 -20.14 0.66 2.14
N ALA A 173 -18.82 0.51 1.95
CA ALA A 173 -17.94 -0.11 2.94
C ALA A 173 -17.73 0.76 4.20
N ARG A 174 -18.18 2.02 4.18
CA ARG A 174 -18.31 2.85 5.37
C ARG A 174 -19.41 2.25 6.25
N LEU A 175 -19.00 1.32 7.11
CA LEU A 175 -19.84 0.66 8.10
C LEU A 175 -20.54 1.73 8.96
N SER A 176 -21.86 1.61 9.06
CA SER A 176 -22.74 2.41 9.92
C SER A 176 -22.43 2.21 11.39
#